data_AF-A0A7Y4MGX8-F1
#
_entry.id   AF-A0A7Y4MGX8-F1
#
_cell.length_a   1.000
_cell.length_b   1.000
_cell.length_c   1.000
_cell.angle_alpha   90.00
_cell.angle_beta   90.00
_cell.angle_gamma   90.00
#
_symmetry.space_group_name_H-M   'P 1'
#
loop_
_entity.id
_entity.type
_entity.pdbx_description
1 polymer ?
#
loop_
_entity_poly.entity_id
_entity_poly.type
_entity_poly.pdbx_seq_one_letter_code
_entity_poly.pdbx_strand_id
1 'polypeptide(L)' 'VPPFLATLLWQRGIKNKPDYEAFVHPDISRLHDPFALHDMDKAVARILEAIEQNQKITIYGDYDVDGLTSSSIMLET' A
#
# COMPACT_ATOMS: atom_id res chain seq x y z
N VAL A 1 -27.60 -2.79 10.67
CA VAL A 1 -26.88 -3.71 9.76
C VAL A 1 -27.73 -4.96 9.59
N PRO A 2 -28.04 -5.43 8.35
CA PRO A 2 -28.79 -6.67 8.14
C PRO A 2 -28.15 -7.86 8.88
N PRO A 3 -28.93 -8.84 9.37
CA PRO A 3 -28.40 -9.95 10.17
C PRO A 3 -27.23 -10.70 9.52
N PHE A 4 -27.30 -10.96 8.20
CA PHE A 4 -26.21 -11.64 7.49
C PHE A 4 -24.92 -10.82 7.48
N LEU A 5 -25.02 -9.50 7.29
CA LEU A 5 -23.88 -8.60 7.24
C LEU A 5 -23.27 -8.45 8.65
N ALA A 6 -24.08 -8.44 9.70
CA ALA A 6 -23.60 -8.44 11.08
C ALA A 6 -22.76 -9.68 11.39
N THR A 7 -23.21 -10.87 10.98
CA THR A 7 -22.45 -12.13 11.14
C THR A 7 -21.11 -12.07 10.39
N LEU A 8 -21.11 -11.54 9.17
CA LEU A 8 -19.91 -11.44 8.33
C LEU A 8 -18.87 -10.48 8.92
N LEU A 9 -19.31 -9.31 9.42
CA LEU A 9 -18.44 -8.33 10.08
C LEU A 9 -17.81 -8.94 11.34
N TRP A 10 -18.61 -9.64 12.14
CA TRP A 10 -18.14 -10.32 13.35
C TRP A 10 -17.06 -11.36 13.04
N GLN A 11 -17.24 -12.17 11.99
CA GLN A 11 -16.26 -13.16 11.54
C GLN A 11 -14.96 -12.52 11.02
N ARG A 12 -15.03 -11.30 10.47
CA ARG A 12 -13.86 -10.53 10.02
C ARG A 12 -13.17 -9.73 11.12
N GLY A 13 -13.59 -9.89 12.38
CA GLY A 13 -12.98 -9.21 13.52
C GLY A 13 -13.47 -7.79 13.75
N ILE A 14 -14.44 -7.30 12.97
CA ILE A 14 -15.06 -5.98 13.12
C ILE A 14 -16.17 -6.10 14.16
N LYS A 15 -15.86 -5.81 15.42
CA LYS A 15 -16.74 -6.12 16.56
C LYS A 15 -17.32 -4.91 17.26
N ASN A 16 -16.78 -3.73 17.01
CA ASN A 16 -17.21 -2.50 17.65
C ASN A 16 -17.45 -1.38 16.61
N LYS A 17 -18.09 -0.29 17.06
CA LYS A 17 -18.40 0.86 16.20
C LYS A 17 -17.12 1.49 15.59
N PRO A 18 -16.05 1.77 16.35
CA PRO A 18 -14.80 2.26 15.77
C PRO A 18 -14.23 1.43 14.61
N ASP A 19 -14.20 0.09 14.76
CA ASP A 19 -13.72 -0.82 13.71
C ASP A 19 -14.61 -0.74 12.46
N TYR A 20 -15.93 -0.64 12.67
CA TYR A 20 -16.88 -0.52 11.58
C TYR A 20 -16.68 0.78 10.80
N GLU A 21 -16.60 1.92 11.49
CA GLU A 21 -16.37 3.23 10.87
C GLU A 21 -15.04 3.24 10.09
N ALA A 22 -13.98 2.63 10.65
CA ALA A 22 -12.68 2.50 9.98
C ALA A 22 -12.75 1.66 8.70
N PHE A 23 -13.57 0.61 8.70
CA PHE A 23 -13.73 -0.29 7.56
C PHE A 23 -14.52 0.34 6.41
N VAL A 24 -15.62 1.05 6.71
CA VAL A 24 -16.48 1.66 5.66
C VAL A 24 -15.95 3.00 5.16
N HIS A 25 -15.10 3.66 5.95
CA HIS A 25 -14.45 4.91 5.60
C HIS A 25 -12.92 4.74 5.66
N PRO A 26 -12.31 4.08 4.66
CA PRO A 26 -10.87 3.93 4.59
C PRO A 26 -10.22 5.32 4.46
N ASP A 27 -9.10 5.50 5.14
CA ASP A 27 -8.35 6.75 5.17
C ASP A 27 -6.86 6.43 4.95
N ILE A 28 -6.25 7.14 3.99
CA ILE A 28 -4.83 7.04 3.65
C ILE A 28 -3.95 7.34 4.86
N SER A 29 -4.39 8.22 5.78
CA SER A 29 -3.65 8.55 7.00
C SER A 29 -3.48 7.35 7.95
N ARG A 30 -4.24 6.28 7.74
CA ARG A 30 -4.24 5.05 8.56
C ARG A 30 -3.44 3.93 7.91
N LEU A 31 -2.78 4.17 6.77
CA LEU A 31 -1.84 3.22 6.19
C LEU A 31 -0.65 3.02 7.13
N HIS A 32 -0.05 1.83 7.05
CA HIS A 32 1.20 1.56 7.75
C HIS A 32 2.31 2.47 7.24
N ASP A 33 3.24 2.82 8.13
CA ASP A 33 4.45 3.53 7.76
C ASP A 33 5.21 2.73 6.69
N PRO A 34 5.41 3.26 5.46
CA PRO A 34 6.16 2.58 4.42
C PRO A 34 7.59 2.25 4.84
N PHE A 35 8.21 3.05 5.73
CA PHE A 35 9.55 2.79 6.25
C PHE A 35 9.63 1.60 7.22
N ALA A 36 8.49 1.06 7.64
CA ALA A 36 8.46 -0.19 8.38
C ALA A 36 8.76 -1.42 7.48
N LEU A 37 8.72 -1.26 6.15
CA LEU A 37 9.17 -2.31 5.23
C LEU A 37 10.68 -2.48 5.33
N HIS A 38 11.12 -3.74 5.28
CA HIS A 38 12.53 -4.10 5.39
C HIS A 38 13.37 -3.35 4.36
N ASP A 39 14.40 -2.64 4.82
CA ASP A 39 15.36 -1.89 4.01
C ASP A 39 14.74 -0.79 3.10
N MET A 40 13.54 -0.29 3.42
CA MET A 40 12.91 0.78 2.66
C MET A 40 13.75 2.07 2.64
N ASP A 41 14.39 2.40 3.75
CA ASP A 41 15.33 3.52 3.86
C ASP A 41 16.48 3.42 2.85
N LYS A 42 17.08 2.23 2.72
CA LYS A 42 18.15 1.95 1.76
C LYS A 42 17.65 2.00 0.32
N ALA A 43 16.45 1.47 0.05
CA ALA A 43 15.85 1.47 -1.28
C ALA A 43 15.61 2.91 -1.78
N VAL A 44 15.01 3.75 -0.95
CA VAL A 44 14.76 5.16 -1.25
C VAL A 44 16.08 5.90 -1.51
N ALA A 45 17.07 5.76 -0.62
CA ALA A 45 18.38 6.40 -0.78
C ALA A 45 19.06 5.99 -2.10
N ARG A 46 19.03 4.70 -2.45
CA ARG A 46 19.65 4.18 -3.67
C ARG A 46 18.99 4.71 -4.95
N ILE A 47 17.67 4.82 -4.96
CA ILE A 47 16.90 5.34 -6.11
C ILE A 47 17.18 6.83 -6.29
N LEU A 48 17.13 7.62 -5.21
CA LEU A 48 17.43 9.05 -5.25
C LEU A 48 18.85 9.32 -5.76
N GLU A 49 19.84 8.55 -5.29
CA GLU A 49 21.22 8.65 -5.78
C GLU A 49 21.33 8.36 -7.29
N ALA A 50 20.62 7.33 -7.79
CA ALA A 50 20.60 7.03 -9.23
C ALA A 50 20.04 8.20 -10.04
N ILE A 51 18.97 8.84 -9.54
CA ILE A 51 18.35 10.00 -10.18
C ILE A 51 19.33 11.17 -10.20
N GLU A 52 19.93 11.52 -9.06
CA GLU A 52 20.90 12.63 -8.94
C GLU A 52 22.11 12.44 -9.86
N GLN A 53 22.59 11.19 -10.00
CA GLN A 53 23.73 10.84 -10.84
C GLN A 53 23.36 10.54 -12.31
N ASN A 54 22.09 10.71 -12.71
CA ASN A 54 21.60 10.39 -14.05
C ASN A 54 21.92 8.95 -14.50
N GLN A 55 21.88 8.00 -13.56
CA GLN A 55 22.05 6.58 -13.86
C GLN A 55 20.81 6.06 -14.60
N LYS A 56 21.01 5.06 -15.47
CA LYS A 56 19.88 4.35 -16.08
C LYS A 56 19.19 3.48 -15.02
N ILE A 57 17.90 3.66 -14.86
CA ILE A 57 17.04 2.86 -13.98
C ILE A 57 16.19 1.94 -14.87
N THR A 58 16.10 0.67 -14.50
CA THR A 58 15.18 -0.28 -15.13
C THR A 58 14.15 -0.73 -14.10
N ILE A 59 12.88 -0.60 -14.44
CA ILE A 59 11.75 -0.97 -13.59
C ILE A 59 11.25 -2.33 -14.07
N TYR A 60 11.27 -3.32 -13.17
CA TYR A 60 10.71 -4.65 -13.40
C TYR A 60 9.50 -4.84 -12.48
N GLY A 61 8.32 -4.98 -13.09
CA GLY A 61 7.08 -5.34 -12.40
C GLY A 61 6.71 -6.79 -12.64
N ASP A 62 5.87 -7.33 -11.75
CA ASP A 62 5.16 -8.58 -12.02
C ASP A 62 4.02 -8.35 -13.03
N TYR A 63 3.54 -9.44 -13.62
CA TYR A 63 2.53 -9.44 -14.68
C TYR A 63 1.09 -9.25 -14.17
N ASP A 64 0.88 -9.31 -12.86
CA ASP A 64 -0.42 -9.01 -12.26
C ASP A 64 -0.72 -7.50 -12.26
N VAL A 65 -1.97 -7.18 -11.94
CA VAL A 65 -2.48 -5.80 -12.04
C VAL A 65 -1.75 -4.88 -11.06
N ASP A 66 -1.40 -5.38 -9.87
CA ASP A 66 -0.62 -4.66 -8.88
C ASP A 66 0.83 -4.43 -9.32
N GLY A 67 1.48 -5.41 -9.95
CA GLY A 67 2.82 -5.26 -10.52
C GLY A 67 2.88 -4.24 -11.65
N LEU A 68 1.90 -4.27 -12.56
CA LEU A 68 1.79 -3.33 -13.68
C LEU A 68 1.47 -1.90 -13.22
N THR A 69 0.52 -1.74 -12.29
CA THR A 69 0.14 -0.41 -11.78
C THR A 69 1.27 0.23 -10.98
N SER A 70 1.92 -0.53 -10.09
CA SER A 70 3.06 -0.05 -9.32
C SER A 70 4.22 0.37 -10.23
N SER A 71 4.54 -0.44 -11.24
CA SER A 71 5.62 -0.13 -12.19
C SER A 71 5.32 1.09 -13.04
N SER A 72 4.04 1.32 -13.36
CA SER A 72 3.61 2.52 -14.09
C SER A 72 3.79 3.79 -13.24
N ILE A 73 3.41 3.74 -11.95
CA ILE A 73 3.63 4.85 -11.01
C ILE A 73 5.13 5.17 -10.88
N MET A 74 5.97 4.14 -10.77
CA MET A 74 7.43 4.29 -10.67
C MET A 74 8.06 4.89 -11.93
N LEU A 75 7.45 4.71 -13.10
CA LEU A 75 7.95 5.25 -14.37
C LEU A 75 7.55 6.71 -14.59
N GLU A 76 6.35 7.10 -14.13
CA GLU A 76 5.84 8.47 -14.28
C GLU A 76 6.57 9.47 -13.35
N THR A 77 7.04 8.97 -12.20
CA THR A 77 7.72 9.77 -11.16
C THR A 77 9.16 10.10 -11.56
#